data_AF-M0MH25-F1
#
_entry.id   AF-M0MH25-F1
#
_cell.length_a   1.000
_cell.length_b   1.000
_cell.length_c   1.000
_cell.angle_alpha   90.00
_cell.angle_beta   90.00
_cell.angle_gamma   90.00
#
_symmetry.space_group_name_H-M   'P 1'
#
loop_
_entity.id
_entity.type
_entity.pdbx_description
1 polymer ?
#
loop_
_entity_poly.entity_id
_entity_poly.type
_entity_poly.pdbx_seq_one_letter_code
_entity_poly.pdbx_strand_id
1 'polypeptide(L)'
;MVSSRPRLPLASIAAGVTGGVANAAVVLALYARADYPALESATATAVLAFGAFAVGFVPLALAVYTRLFAPAAGFVALVAGTVSLEFTSPMPEWGTQGGAVIVDGPTHIGSYANTWYVWLALAAVVAAAEFGVRRQYGIADGRLRNLPDRPLERADRYAIVLGTAAIVGVGTSLLVVRSGIRPSLLVPIVFGFAAAVTAVPFVALFEDGTLLPLALFAVVPSLLVFEVFVTTDSPVHILLLGPYAVVLALVWLLERTARQRLGGLDDGATDERAA
;
A
#
# COMPACT_ATOMS: atom_id res chain seq x y z
N MET A 1 -1.18 -33.63 8.68
CA MET A 1 -0.41 -33.36 7.44
C MET A 1 0.48 -32.17 7.69
N VAL A 2 1.80 -32.31 7.60
CA VAL A 2 2.72 -31.19 7.75
C VAL A 2 2.65 -30.36 6.47
N SER A 3 1.92 -29.25 6.51
CA SER A 3 1.94 -28.24 5.44
C SER A 3 3.37 -27.73 5.32
N SER A 4 4.12 -28.23 4.34
CA SER A 4 5.40 -27.64 3.96
C SER A 4 5.11 -26.23 3.47
N ARG A 5 5.39 -25.23 4.31
CA ARG A 5 5.29 -23.82 3.93
C ARG A 5 6.05 -23.63 2.63
N PRO A 6 5.42 -23.04 1.59
CA PRO A 6 6.10 -22.85 0.32
C PRO A 6 7.35 -21.99 0.55
N ARG A 7 8.50 -22.51 0.11
CA ARG A 7 9.79 -21.80 0.23
C ARG A 7 9.81 -20.70 -0.83
N LEU A 8 10.31 -19.53 -0.44
CA LEU A 8 10.60 -18.45 -1.38
C LEU A 8 11.62 -18.96 -2.41
N PRO A 9 11.29 -18.98 -3.71
CA PRO A 9 12.20 -19.44 -4.75
C PRO A 9 13.33 -18.43 -4.90
N LEU A 10 14.51 -18.92 -5.31
CA LEU A 10 15.72 -18.10 -5.47
C LEU A 10 15.48 -16.90 -6.40
N ALA A 11 14.67 -17.07 -7.45
CA ALA A 11 14.33 -15.99 -8.37
C ALA A 11 13.57 -14.83 -7.69
N SER A 12 12.65 -15.11 -6.77
CA SER A 12 11.95 -14.08 -6.01
C SER A 12 12.89 -13.35 -5.06
N ILE A 13 13.79 -14.09 -4.41
CA ILE A 13 14.82 -13.50 -3.54
C ILE A 13 15.75 -12.61 -4.35
N ALA A 14 16.25 -13.09 -5.50
CA ALA A 14 17.13 -12.34 -6.38
C ALA A 14 16.46 -11.05 -6.88
N ALA A 15 15.24 -11.14 -7.40
CA ALA A 15 14.48 -9.97 -7.84
C ALA A 15 14.25 -8.96 -6.71
N GLY A 16 13.89 -9.44 -5.52
CA GLY A 16 13.77 -8.60 -4.33
C GLY A 16 15.10 -7.93 -3.97
N VAL A 17 16.20 -8.68 -3.87
CA VAL A 17 17.51 -8.13 -3.53
C VAL A 17 17.93 -7.07 -4.56
N THR A 18 17.78 -7.35 -5.85
CA THR A 18 18.10 -6.39 -6.91
C THR A 18 17.25 -5.11 -6.77
N GLY A 19 15.94 -5.23 -6.58
CA GLY A 19 15.06 -4.08 -6.38
C GLY A 19 15.39 -3.27 -5.13
N GLY A 20 15.64 -3.96 -4.01
CA GLY A 20 15.98 -3.34 -2.74
C GLY A 20 17.31 -2.60 -2.80
N VAL A 21 18.37 -3.24 -3.34
CA VAL A 21 19.68 -2.58 -3.51
C VAL A 21 19.57 -1.40 -4.46
N ALA A 22 18.88 -1.54 -5.59
CA ALA A 22 18.70 -0.45 -6.55
C ALA A 22 17.95 0.74 -5.92
N ASN A 23 16.85 0.49 -5.21
CA ASN A 23 16.09 1.55 -4.54
C ASN A 23 16.92 2.24 -3.45
N ALA A 24 17.63 1.47 -2.62
CA ALA A 24 18.50 2.02 -1.59
C ALA A 24 19.61 2.88 -2.20
N ALA A 25 20.24 2.42 -3.30
CA ALA A 25 21.24 3.20 -4.01
C ALA A 25 20.69 4.51 -4.57
N VAL A 26 19.49 4.49 -5.19
CA VAL A 26 18.81 5.70 -5.67
C VAL A 26 18.53 6.68 -4.53
N VAL A 27 17.97 6.20 -3.42
CA VAL A 27 17.69 7.03 -2.25
C VAL A 27 18.96 7.66 -1.69
N LEU A 28 20.01 6.87 -1.47
CA LEU A 28 21.28 7.37 -0.94
C LEU A 28 21.96 8.36 -1.91
N ALA A 29 21.92 8.11 -3.21
CA ALA A 29 22.47 9.02 -4.21
C ALA A 29 21.72 10.37 -4.24
N LEU A 30 20.39 10.35 -4.14
CA LEU A 30 19.58 11.56 -4.09
C LEU A 30 19.75 12.32 -2.76
N TYR A 31 19.86 11.61 -1.63
CA TYR A 31 20.20 12.22 -0.35
C TYR A 31 21.58 12.89 -0.39
N ALA A 32 22.57 12.24 -0.98
CA ALA A 32 23.92 12.78 -1.13
C ALA A 32 23.94 13.98 -2.08
N ARG A 33 23.18 13.94 -3.17
CA ARG A 33 23.05 15.06 -4.13
C ARG A 33 22.52 16.33 -3.47
N ALA A 34 21.64 16.18 -2.49
CA ALA A 34 20.98 17.30 -1.81
C ALA A 34 21.54 17.53 -0.39
N ASP A 35 22.75 17.02 -0.07
CA ASP A 35 23.44 17.26 1.20
C ASP A 35 22.59 17.01 2.47
N TYR A 36 21.75 15.97 2.46
CA TYR A 36 20.89 15.64 3.59
C TYR A 36 21.71 15.30 4.85
N PRO A 37 21.50 15.98 6.00
CA PRO A 37 22.25 15.74 7.24
C PRO A 37 22.09 14.32 7.81
N ALA A 38 21.04 13.60 7.40
CA ALA A 38 20.81 12.21 7.79
C ALA A 38 22.00 11.28 7.44
N LEU A 39 22.82 11.64 6.44
CA LEU A 39 24.00 10.88 6.06
C LEU A 39 25.19 11.04 7.02
N GLU A 40 25.17 12.04 7.91
CA GLU A 40 26.23 12.27 8.90
C GLU A 40 26.20 11.24 10.05
N SER A 41 25.05 10.58 10.24
CA SER A 41 24.88 9.52 11.24
C SER A 41 24.82 8.16 10.57
N ALA A 42 25.77 7.27 10.93
CA ALA A 42 25.79 5.89 10.44
C ALA A 42 24.48 5.15 10.76
N THR A 43 23.92 5.38 11.94
CA THR A 43 22.65 4.76 12.37
C THR A 43 21.47 5.28 11.53
N ALA A 44 21.38 6.59 11.30
CA ALA A 44 20.30 7.17 10.50
C ALA A 44 20.40 6.68 9.04
N THR A 45 21.60 6.65 8.48
CA THR A 45 21.89 6.09 7.15
C THR A 45 21.48 4.62 7.05
N ALA A 46 21.78 3.81 8.07
CA ALA A 46 21.41 2.39 8.07
C ALA A 46 19.89 2.19 8.10
N VAL A 47 19.16 2.95 8.91
CA VAL A 47 17.69 2.90 8.97
C VAL A 47 17.08 3.34 7.63
N LEU A 48 17.61 4.40 7.04
CA LEU A 48 17.20 4.91 5.73
C LEU A 48 17.40 3.85 4.63
N ALA A 49 18.60 3.29 4.55
CA ALA A 49 18.95 2.26 3.58
C ALA A 49 18.09 1.01 3.75
N PHE A 50 17.80 0.61 4.99
CA PHE A 50 16.93 -0.53 5.28
C PHE A 50 15.49 -0.29 4.82
N GLY A 51 14.91 0.88 5.14
CA GLY A 51 13.55 1.24 4.71
C GLY A 51 13.44 1.28 3.18
N ALA A 52 14.40 1.93 2.51
CA ALA A 52 14.47 1.97 1.05
C ALA A 52 14.65 0.55 0.45
N PHE A 53 15.52 -0.27 1.05
CA PHE A 53 15.70 -1.65 0.62
C PHE A 53 14.39 -2.44 0.71
N ALA A 54 13.65 -2.33 1.81
CA ALA A 54 12.38 -3.02 1.98
C ALA A 54 11.35 -2.62 0.92
N VAL A 55 11.25 -1.33 0.60
CA VAL A 55 10.32 -0.80 -0.43
C VAL A 55 10.64 -1.31 -1.83
N GLY A 56 11.91 -1.53 -2.16
CA GLY A 56 12.29 -2.16 -3.43
C GLY A 56 12.18 -3.69 -3.41
N PHE A 57 12.52 -4.31 -2.28
CA PHE A 57 12.55 -5.76 -2.13
C PHE A 57 11.17 -6.37 -2.18
N VAL A 58 10.24 -5.89 -1.33
CA VAL A 58 8.95 -6.55 -1.10
C VAL A 58 8.11 -6.60 -2.38
N PRO A 59 7.87 -5.50 -3.12
CA PRO A 59 7.00 -5.54 -4.29
C PRO A 59 7.55 -6.41 -5.43
N LEU A 60 8.87 -6.40 -5.68
CA LEU A 60 9.48 -7.22 -6.73
C LEU A 60 9.54 -8.70 -6.33
N ALA A 61 9.90 -9.01 -5.09
CA ALA A 61 9.88 -10.38 -4.59
C ALA A 61 8.47 -10.97 -4.66
N LEU A 62 7.45 -10.21 -4.22
CA LEU A 62 6.05 -10.60 -4.31
C LEU A 62 5.61 -10.78 -5.76
N ALA A 63 5.95 -9.86 -6.66
CA ALA A 63 5.55 -9.96 -8.06
C ALA A 63 6.11 -11.22 -8.72
N VAL A 64 7.38 -11.58 -8.48
CA VAL A 64 7.95 -12.82 -9.00
C VAL A 64 7.37 -14.06 -8.32
N TYR A 65 7.12 -13.98 -7.00
CA TYR A 65 6.60 -15.09 -6.21
C TYR A 65 5.15 -15.46 -6.55
N THR A 66 4.32 -14.43 -6.77
CA THR A 66 2.86 -14.56 -6.92
C THR A 66 2.35 -14.33 -8.35
N ARG A 67 3.16 -13.67 -9.19
CA ARG A 67 2.80 -13.14 -10.51
C ARG A 67 1.73 -12.04 -10.48
N LEU A 68 1.57 -11.39 -9.34
CA LEU A 68 0.87 -10.11 -9.23
C LEU A 68 1.76 -9.00 -9.80
N PHE A 69 1.27 -8.27 -10.79
CA PHE A 69 2.03 -7.24 -11.49
C PHE A 69 1.95 -5.86 -10.82
N ALA A 70 0.80 -5.53 -10.22
CA ALA A 70 0.50 -4.21 -9.68
C ALA A 70 1.49 -3.72 -8.61
N PRO A 71 1.98 -4.56 -7.68
CA PRO A 71 2.99 -4.11 -6.71
C PRO A 71 4.30 -3.65 -7.36
N ALA A 72 4.80 -4.41 -8.35
CA ALA A 72 6.02 -4.05 -9.06
C ALA A 72 5.84 -2.79 -9.92
N ALA A 73 4.71 -2.69 -10.62
CA ALA A 73 4.39 -1.51 -11.43
C ALA A 73 4.24 -0.25 -10.55
N GLY A 74 3.53 -0.36 -9.44
CA GLY A 74 3.36 0.72 -8.47
C GLY A 74 4.69 1.16 -7.86
N PHE A 75 5.57 0.22 -7.52
CA PHE A 75 6.93 0.52 -7.05
C PHE A 75 7.74 1.30 -8.10
N VAL A 76 7.78 0.83 -9.35
CA VAL A 76 8.52 1.51 -10.43
C VAL A 76 7.97 2.92 -10.67
N ALA A 77 6.64 3.07 -10.72
CA ALA A 77 6.00 4.38 -10.89
C ALA A 77 6.33 5.33 -9.73
N LEU A 78 6.31 4.83 -8.49
CA LEU A 78 6.63 5.60 -7.31
C LEU A 78 8.09 6.07 -7.29
N VAL A 79 9.04 5.20 -7.61
CA VAL A 79 10.47 5.57 -7.70
C VAL A 79 10.69 6.58 -8.82
N ALA A 80 10.17 6.30 -10.01
CA ALA A 80 10.31 7.20 -11.16
C ALA A 80 9.68 8.58 -10.89
N GLY A 81 8.50 8.61 -10.28
CA GLY A 81 7.83 9.85 -9.87
C GLY A 81 8.63 10.62 -8.82
N THR A 82 9.14 9.95 -7.79
CA THR A 82 9.97 10.59 -6.76
C THR A 82 11.25 11.16 -7.35
N VAL A 83 11.96 10.39 -8.17
CA VAL A 83 13.16 10.84 -8.88
C VAL A 83 12.83 12.05 -9.76
N SER A 84 11.75 11.98 -10.54
CA SER A 84 11.32 13.10 -11.38
C SER A 84 11.09 14.36 -10.55
N LEU A 85 10.31 14.28 -9.46
CA LEU A 85 10.05 15.40 -8.57
C LEU A 85 11.34 15.99 -8.00
N GLU A 86 12.28 15.15 -7.55
CA GLU A 86 13.56 15.58 -6.99
C GLU A 86 14.49 16.25 -8.02
N PHE A 87 14.34 15.95 -9.30
CA PHE A 87 15.10 16.59 -10.38
C PHE A 87 14.42 17.84 -10.95
N THR A 88 13.09 17.94 -10.85
CA THR A 88 12.33 19.07 -11.37
C THR A 88 12.03 20.16 -10.34
N SER A 89 12.20 19.86 -9.05
CA SER A 89 12.01 20.81 -7.96
C SER A 89 13.32 21.56 -7.63
N PRO A 90 13.24 22.79 -7.08
CA PRO A 90 14.41 23.48 -6.52
C PRO A 90 15.10 22.63 -5.45
N MET A 91 16.43 22.71 -5.37
CA MET A 91 17.18 22.02 -4.32
C MET A 91 16.83 22.59 -2.94
N PRO A 92 16.70 21.73 -1.91
CA PRO A 92 16.51 22.21 -0.54
C PRO A 92 17.79 22.88 -0.03
N GLU A 93 17.62 23.97 0.74
CA GLU A 93 18.69 24.65 1.43
C GLU A 93 18.67 24.28 2.92
N TRP A 94 19.81 23.85 3.45
CA TRP A 94 19.93 23.44 4.85
C TRP A 94 20.52 24.57 5.68
N GLY A 95 19.82 24.92 6.76
CA GLY A 95 20.23 25.96 7.71
C GLY A 95 20.13 25.49 9.15
N THR A 96 20.56 26.37 10.06
CA THR A 96 20.36 26.17 11.50
C THR A 96 19.70 27.40 12.11
N GLN A 97 18.65 27.21 12.90
CA GLN A 97 18.01 28.27 13.67
C GLN A 97 17.79 27.78 15.11
N GLY A 98 18.37 28.48 16.08
CA GLY A 98 18.25 28.09 17.49
C GLY A 98 18.80 26.69 17.83
N GLY A 99 19.77 26.19 17.04
CA GLY A 99 20.32 24.84 17.17
C GLY A 99 19.47 23.72 16.55
N ALA A 100 18.31 24.05 15.96
CA ALA A 100 17.52 23.11 15.17
C ALA A 100 17.91 23.22 13.69
N VAL A 101 17.95 22.07 13.00
CA VAL A 101 18.10 22.02 11.53
C VAL A 101 16.81 22.52 10.90
N ILE A 102 16.93 23.49 10.01
CA ILE A 102 15.83 23.98 9.18
C ILE A 102 16.14 23.63 7.73
N VAL A 103 15.07 23.36 6.99
CA VAL A 103 15.15 23.12 5.56
C VAL A 103 14.23 24.10 4.85
N ASP A 104 14.80 24.88 3.94
CA ASP A 104 14.06 25.76 3.03
C ASP A 104 13.93 25.06 1.68
N GLY A 105 12.70 24.78 1.26
CA GLY A 105 12.40 24.12 0.00
C GLY A 105 11.89 22.68 0.12
N PRO A 106 11.54 22.05 -1.02
CA PRO A 106 10.91 20.74 -1.05
C PRO A 106 11.91 19.61 -0.73
N THR A 107 11.45 18.59 -0.01
CA THR A 107 12.26 17.44 0.40
C THR A 107 11.63 16.11 -0.03
N HIS A 108 11.30 15.96 -1.32
CA HIS A 108 10.51 14.82 -1.80
C HIS A 108 11.17 13.47 -1.54
N ILE A 109 12.47 13.34 -1.79
CA ILE A 109 13.20 12.11 -1.47
C ILE A 109 13.21 11.84 0.05
N GLY A 110 13.31 12.92 0.84
CA GLY A 110 13.20 12.90 2.29
C GLY A 110 11.86 12.36 2.78
N SER A 111 10.76 12.84 2.21
CA SER A 111 9.41 12.32 2.45
C SER A 111 9.32 10.85 2.07
N TYR A 112 9.67 10.51 0.82
CA TYR A 112 9.61 9.14 0.29
C TYR A 112 10.34 8.14 1.19
N ALA A 113 11.60 8.39 1.51
CA ALA A 113 12.40 7.39 2.19
C ALA A 113 11.98 7.20 3.65
N ASN A 114 11.58 8.28 4.32
CA ASN A 114 11.18 8.21 5.72
C ASN A 114 9.72 7.74 5.93
N THR A 115 8.89 7.68 4.88
CA THR A 115 7.52 7.10 4.91
C THR A 115 7.47 5.72 4.25
N TRP A 116 8.57 4.97 4.28
CA TRP A 116 8.69 3.64 3.66
C TRP A 116 7.55 2.67 4.02
N TYR A 117 7.04 2.75 5.25
CA TYR A 117 5.91 1.94 5.73
C TYR A 117 4.60 2.23 4.99
N VAL A 118 4.37 3.47 4.51
CA VAL A 118 3.21 3.83 3.69
C VAL A 118 3.30 3.12 2.34
N TRP A 119 4.48 3.12 1.72
CA TRP A 119 4.68 2.47 0.42
C TRP A 119 4.49 0.97 0.48
N LEU A 120 4.94 0.33 1.56
CA LEU A 120 4.64 -1.09 1.80
C LEU A 120 3.15 -1.36 2.01
N ALA A 121 2.44 -0.45 2.69
CA ALA A 121 0.99 -0.55 2.84
C ALA A 121 0.26 -0.40 1.49
N LEU A 122 0.67 0.56 0.66
CA LEU A 122 0.10 0.72 -0.67
C LEU A 122 0.42 -0.47 -1.59
N ALA A 123 1.63 -1.05 -1.48
CA ALA A 123 1.98 -2.28 -2.18
C ALA A 123 1.07 -3.45 -1.77
N ALA A 124 0.75 -3.58 -0.48
CA ALA A 124 -0.21 -4.58 0.01
C ALA A 124 -1.62 -4.34 -0.54
N VAL A 125 -2.07 -3.09 -0.57
CA VAL A 125 -3.38 -2.71 -1.14
C VAL A 125 -3.48 -3.11 -2.61
N VAL A 126 -2.52 -2.73 -3.45
CA VAL A 126 -2.58 -3.06 -4.88
C VAL A 126 -2.40 -4.55 -5.15
N ALA A 127 -1.63 -5.26 -4.32
CA ALA A 127 -1.52 -6.72 -4.36
C ALA A 127 -2.88 -7.39 -4.07
N ALA A 128 -3.54 -7.00 -2.98
CA ALA A 128 -4.83 -7.53 -2.57
C ALA A 128 -5.93 -7.21 -3.60
N ALA A 129 -5.91 -5.99 -4.16
CA ALA A 129 -6.84 -5.57 -5.19
C ALA A 129 -6.66 -6.37 -6.49
N GLU A 130 -5.44 -6.48 -6.99
CA GLU A 130 -5.17 -7.28 -8.18
C GLU A 130 -5.56 -8.75 -7.95
N PHE A 131 -5.15 -9.32 -6.81
CA PHE A 131 -5.48 -10.70 -6.46
C PHE A 131 -7.00 -10.92 -6.42
N GLY A 132 -7.74 -10.07 -5.71
CA GLY A 132 -9.19 -10.17 -5.59
C GLY A 132 -9.90 -10.00 -6.93
N VAL A 133 -9.50 -9.01 -7.74
CA VAL A 133 -10.07 -8.79 -9.07
C VAL A 133 -9.82 -10.00 -9.98
N ARG A 134 -8.58 -10.50 -10.02
CA ARG A 134 -8.27 -11.69 -10.83
C ARG A 134 -9.02 -12.93 -10.36
N ARG A 135 -9.13 -13.13 -9.04
CA ARG A 135 -9.82 -14.27 -8.42
C ARG A 135 -11.34 -14.17 -8.43
N GLN A 136 -11.95 -13.01 -8.61
CA GLN A 136 -13.41 -12.91 -8.73
C GLN A 136 -13.84 -12.99 -10.19
N TYR A 137 -13.04 -12.42 -11.09
CA TYR A 137 -13.38 -12.30 -12.51
C TYR A 137 -12.66 -13.30 -13.43
N GLY A 138 -11.84 -14.20 -12.88
CA GLY A 138 -11.13 -15.22 -13.67
C GLY A 138 -10.03 -14.66 -14.60
N ILE A 139 -9.59 -13.41 -14.38
CA ILE A 139 -8.66 -12.71 -15.27
C ILE A 139 -7.25 -13.30 -15.11
N ALA A 140 -6.83 -14.09 -16.11
CA ALA A 140 -5.51 -14.73 -16.14
C ALA A 140 -5.19 -15.56 -14.88
N ASP A 141 -6.20 -16.22 -14.32
CA ASP A 141 -6.12 -16.96 -13.06
C ASP A 141 -5.04 -18.06 -13.09
N GLY A 142 -4.92 -18.77 -14.23
CA GLY A 142 -3.89 -19.79 -14.45
C GLY A 142 -2.44 -19.26 -14.47
N ARG A 143 -2.23 -17.95 -14.37
CA ARG A 143 -0.90 -17.36 -14.19
C ARG A 143 -0.53 -17.13 -12.73
N LEU A 144 -1.48 -17.09 -11.79
CA LEU A 144 -1.19 -16.90 -10.38
C LEU A 144 -0.39 -18.09 -9.82
N ARG A 145 0.49 -17.83 -8.85
CA ARG A 145 1.34 -18.85 -8.22
C ARG A 145 1.42 -18.61 -6.72
N ASN A 146 1.58 -19.69 -5.94
CA ASN A 146 1.82 -19.63 -4.50
C ASN A 146 0.79 -18.76 -3.73
N LEU A 147 -0.46 -18.77 -4.20
CA LEU A 147 -1.60 -18.06 -3.63
C LEU A 147 -2.72 -19.07 -3.37
N PRO A 148 -3.65 -18.81 -2.45
CA PRO A 148 -4.74 -19.73 -2.15
C PRO A 148 -5.54 -20.09 -3.40
N ASP A 149 -5.88 -21.36 -3.55
CA ASP A 149 -6.62 -21.90 -4.69
C ASP A 149 -8.13 -21.61 -4.59
N ARG A 150 -8.86 -21.84 -5.69
CA ARG A 150 -10.32 -21.75 -5.72
C ARG A 150 -10.96 -23.09 -5.33
N PRO A 151 -12.10 -23.08 -4.62
CA PRO A 151 -12.75 -21.91 -4.02
C PRO A 151 -11.97 -21.39 -2.80
N LEU A 152 -11.91 -20.07 -2.64
CA LEU A 152 -11.23 -19.43 -1.51
C LEU A 152 -11.96 -19.73 -0.21
N GLU A 153 -11.27 -20.34 0.75
CA GLU A 153 -11.82 -20.57 2.08
C GLU A 153 -12.15 -19.24 2.77
N ARG A 154 -13.16 -19.26 3.64
CA ARG A 154 -13.59 -18.06 4.39
C ARG A 154 -12.45 -17.52 5.26
N ALA A 155 -11.64 -18.40 5.83
CA ALA A 155 -10.49 -18.04 6.63
C ALA A 155 -9.43 -17.27 5.81
N ASP A 156 -9.11 -17.74 4.61
CA ASP A 156 -8.15 -17.09 3.71
C ASP A 156 -8.62 -15.70 3.27
N ARG A 157 -9.91 -15.57 2.93
CA ARG A 157 -10.52 -14.28 2.56
C ARG A 157 -10.36 -13.25 3.67
N TYR A 158 -10.75 -13.61 4.89
CA TYR A 158 -10.60 -12.68 6.03
C TYR A 158 -9.14 -12.44 6.40
N ALA A 159 -8.26 -13.43 6.27
CA ALA A 159 -6.83 -13.24 6.52
C ALA A 159 -6.24 -12.19 5.58
N ILE A 160 -6.59 -12.22 4.28
CA ILE A 160 -6.13 -11.23 3.30
C ILE A 160 -6.70 -9.85 3.61
N VAL A 161 -8.02 -9.76 3.84
CA VAL A 161 -8.71 -8.50 4.14
C VAL A 161 -8.13 -7.86 5.41
N LEU A 162 -8.13 -8.60 6.53
CA LEU A 162 -7.72 -8.09 7.83
C LEU A 162 -6.20 -7.83 7.86
N GLY A 163 -5.40 -8.68 7.22
CA GLY A 163 -3.96 -8.45 7.08
C GLY A 163 -3.65 -7.17 6.33
N THR A 164 -4.30 -6.96 5.18
CA THR A 164 -4.13 -5.73 4.37
C THR A 164 -4.60 -4.49 5.14
N ALA A 165 -5.78 -4.57 5.74
CA ALA A 165 -6.35 -3.50 6.57
C ALA A 165 -5.46 -3.15 7.76
N ALA A 166 -4.89 -4.14 8.45
CA ALA A 166 -3.97 -3.92 9.56
C ALA A 166 -2.68 -3.24 9.09
N ILE A 167 -2.10 -3.65 7.96
CA ILE A 167 -0.89 -3.02 7.41
C ILE A 167 -1.17 -1.54 7.05
N VAL A 168 -2.31 -1.24 6.43
CA VAL A 168 -2.71 0.15 6.13
C VAL A 168 -2.97 0.94 7.42
N GLY A 169 -3.62 0.32 8.40
CA GLY A 169 -3.83 0.90 9.73
C GLY A 169 -2.52 1.28 10.42
N VAL A 170 -1.54 0.37 10.44
CA VAL A 170 -0.20 0.63 11.00
C VAL A 170 0.50 1.74 10.21
N GLY A 171 0.53 1.65 8.88
CA GLY A 171 1.21 2.64 8.04
C GLY A 171 0.64 4.05 8.23
N THR A 172 -0.68 4.18 8.25
CA THR A 172 -1.36 5.46 8.45
C THR A 172 -1.15 6.00 9.87
N SER A 173 -1.13 5.12 10.88
CA SER A 173 -0.88 5.52 12.27
C SER A 173 0.55 6.02 12.48
N LEU A 174 1.54 5.34 11.88
CA LEU A 174 2.93 5.77 11.90
C LEU A 174 3.13 7.12 11.20
N LEU A 175 2.39 7.36 10.11
CA LEU A 175 2.38 8.65 9.42
C LEU A 175 1.92 9.76 10.37
N VAL A 176 0.80 9.56 11.05
CA VAL A 176 0.25 10.51 12.03
C VAL A 176 1.20 10.77 13.21
N VAL A 177 1.79 9.72 13.78
CA VAL A 177 2.77 9.84 14.88
C VAL A 177 3.97 10.66 14.43
N ARG A 178 4.45 10.41 13.20
CA ARG A 178 5.58 11.13 12.64
C ARG A 178 5.28 12.61 12.40
N SER A 179 4.06 12.94 11.99
CA SER A 179 3.60 14.33 11.85
C SER A 179 3.39 15.06 13.19
N GLY A 180 3.70 14.42 14.33
CA GLY A 180 3.77 15.09 15.63
C GLY A 180 2.42 15.27 16.34
N ILE A 181 1.35 14.60 15.91
CA ILE A 181 0.04 14.71 16.57
C ILE A 181 0.11 14.28 18.04
N ARG A 182 -0.29 15.21 18.92
CA ARG A 182 -0.66 14.97 20.32
C ARG A 182 -2.14 15.34 20.48
N PRO A 183 -2.98 14.56 21.18
CA PRO A 183 -2.64 13.47 22.08
C PRO A 183 -2.46 12.10 21.40
N SER A 184 -1.66 11.23 22.01
CA SER A 184 -1.41 9.83 21.58
C SER A 184 -2.67 8.96 21.51
N LEU A 185 -3.76 9.38 22.14
CA LEU A 185 -5.06 8.71 22.12
C LEU A 185 -5.71 8.68 20.72
N LEU A 186 -5.29 9.55 19.79
CA LEU A 186 -5.80 9.54 18.42
C LEU A 186 -5.21 8.41 17.56
N VAL A 187 -4.03 7.88 17.91
CA VAL A 187 -3.35 6.81 17.17
C VAL A 187 -4.22 5.54 16.99
N PRO A 188 -4.84 4.96 18.05
CA PRO A 188 -5.72 3.80 17.87
C PRO A 188 -6.99 4.13 17.06
N ILE A 189 -7.48 5.37 17.11
CA ILE A 189 -8.63 5.81 16.32
C ILE A 189 -8.26 5.85 14.83
N VAL A 190 -7.12 6.46 14.50
CA VAL A 190 -6.57 6.48 13.14
C VAL A 190 -6.34 5.07 12.62
N PHE A 191 -5.75 4.19 13.44
CA PHE A 191 -5.59 2.78 13.10
C PHE A 191 -6.94 2.15 12.73
N GLY A 192 -7.95 2.30 13.59
CA GLY A 192 -9.27 1.73 13.39
C GLY A 192 -9.94 2.25 12.12
N PHE A 193 -9.87 3.56 11.87
CA PHE A 193 -10.45 4.19 10.69
C PHE A 193 -9.75 3.78 9.39
N ALA A 194 -8.42 3.79 9.37
CA ALA A 194 -7.63 3.35 8.22
C ALA A 194 -7.81 1.85 7.93
N ALA A 195 -7.92 1.02 8.97
CA ALA A 195 -8.24 -0.39 8.82
C ALA A 195 -9.67 -0.58 8.29
N ALA A 196 -10.67 0.12 8.83
CA ALA A 196 -12.05 0.00 8.40
C ALA A 196 -12.25 0.44 6.94
N VAL A 197 -11.72 1.61 6.55
CA VAL A 197 -11.85 2.14 5.19
C VAL A 197 -11.19 1.23 4.14
N THR A 198 -10.18 0.47 4.56
CA THR A 198 -9.51 -0.54 3.72
C THR A 198 -10.29 -1.85 3.70
N ALA A 199 -10.75 -2.33 4.86
CA ALA A 199 -11.40 -3.63 4.97
C ALA A 199 -12.72 -3.68 4.19
N VAL A 200 -13.57 -2.66 4.30
CA VAL A 200 -14.89 -2.61 3.67
C VAL A 200 -14.87 -2.92 2.17
N PRO A 201 -14.10 -2.20 1.32
CA PRO A 201 -14.06 -2.48 -0.11
C PRO A 201 -13.46 -3.85 -0.44
N PHE A 202 -12.52 -4.35 0.36
CA PHE A 202 -11.97 -5.69 0.14
C PHE A 202 -12.96 -6.80 0.52
N VAL A 203 -13.71 -6.66 1.63
CA VAL A 203 -14.80 -7.60 1.93
C VAL A 203 -15.82 -7.61 0.80
N ALA A 204 -16.22 -6.42 0.32
CA ALA A 204 -17.17 -6.26 -0.77
C ALA A 204 -16.69 -6.93 -2.08
N LEU A 205 -15.38 -6.84 -2.36
CA LEU A 205 -14.73 -7.54 -3.46
C LEU A 205 -14.73 -9.07 -3.26
N PHE A 206 -14.27 -9.57 -2.11
CA PHE A 206 -14.07 -11.01 -1.91
C PHE A 206 -15.35 -11.80 -1.60
N GLU A 207 -16.40 -11.16 -1.08
CA GLU A 207 -17.70 -11.81 -0.80
C GLU A 207 -18.65 -11.70 -1.99
N ASP A 208 -18.80 -10.50 -2.55
CA ASP A 208 -19.86 -10.21 -3.54
C ASP A 208 -19.30 -9.89 -4.94
N GLY A 209 -17.98 -9.91 -5.12
CA GLY A 209 -17.32 -9.55 -6.38
C GLY A 209 -17.47 -8.08 -6.76
N THR A 210 -17.94 -7.21 -5.85
CA THR A 210 -18.27 -5.81 -6.20
C THR A 210 -17.01 -4.95 -6.39
N LEU A 211 -17.01 -4.14 -7.46
CA LEU A 211 -15.87 -3.29 -7.82
C LEU A 211 -16.10 -1.81 -7.47
N LEU A 212 -17.35 -1.37 -7.32
CA LEU A 212 -17.64 0.04 -7.09
C LEU A 212 -17.06 0.57 -5.76
N PRO A 213 -17.17 -0.15 -4.62
CA PRO A 213 -16.52 0.28 -3.38
C PRO A 213 -15.00 0.35 -3.52
N LEU A 214 -14.41 -0.60 -4.26
CA LEU A 214 -12.97 -0.63 -4.52
C LEU A 214 -12.51 0.55 -5.40
N ALA A 215 -13.30 0.90 -6.42
CA ALA A 215 -13.02 2.04 -7.30
C ALA A 215 -13.08 3.37 -6.51
N LEU A 216 -14.09 3.55 -5.66
CA LEU A 216 -14.19 4.73 -4.79
C LEU A 216 -13.08 4.75 -3.73
N PHE A 217 -12.68 3.58 -3.23
CA PHE A 217 -11.57 3.46 -2.29
C PHE A 217 -10.23 3.92 -2.88
N ALA A 218 -10.04 3.93 -4.20
CA ALA A 218 -8.80 4.40 -4.84
C ALA A 218 -8.41 5.84 -4.45
N VAL A 219 -9.37 6.66 -4.02
CA VAL A 219 -9.11 8.00 -3.44
C VAL A 219 -8.25 7.92 -2.19
N VAL A 220 -8.37 6.88 -1.35
CA VAL A 220 -7.63 6.75 -0.09
C VAL A 220 -6.13 6.55 -0.34
N PRO A 221 -5.66 5.59 -1.17
CA PRO A 221 -4.27 5.54 -1.60
C PRO A 221 -3.75 6.87 -2.16
N SER A 222 -4.53 7.55 -3.00
CA SER A 222 -4.14 8.85 -3.57
C SER A 222 -3.96 9.93 -2.48
N LEU A 223 -4.87 9.98 -1.49
CA LEU A 223 -4.75 10.87 -0.35
C LEU A 223 -3.50 10.57 0.48
N LEU A 224 -3.16 9.30 0.69
CA LEU A 224 -1.93 8.93 1.41
C LEU A 224 -0.67 9.35 0.64
N VAL A 225 -0.65 9.20 -0.70
CA VAL A 225 0.47 9.71 -1.52
C VAL A 225 0.58 11.23 -1.41
N PHE A 226 -0.57 11.93 -1.47
CA PHE A 226 -0.64 13.37 -1.32
C PHE A 226 -0.14 13.81 0.06
N GLU A 227 -0.52 13.10 1.13
CA GLU A 227 -0.08 13.38 2.50
C GLU A 227 1.45 13.35 2.61
N VAL A 228 2.07 12.35 1.98
CA VAL A 228 3.53 12.18 2.03
C VAL A 228 4.27 13.30 1.30
N PHE A 229 3.78 13.75 0.14
CA PHE A 229 4.53 14.66 -0.72
C PHE A 229 4.13 16.13 -0.61
N VAL A 230 2.92 16.44 -0.14
CA VAL A 230 2.35 17.79 -0.27
C VAL A 230 1.98 18.42 1.06
N THR A 231 1.45 17.66 2.02
CA THR A 231 0.97 18.24 3.29
C THR A 231 2.00 18.10 4.39
N THR A 232 2.46 19.24 4.92
CA THR A 232 3.36 19.28 6.09
C THR A 232 2.63 19.60 7.40
N ASP A 233 1.39 20.09 7.33
CA ASP A 233 0.87 20.93 8.42
C ASP A 233 -0.27 20.30 9.24
N SER A 234 -1.01 19.29 8.74
CA SER A 234 -2.03 18.62 9.57
C SER A 234 -2.63 17.32 8.99
N PRO A 235 -2.41 16.17 9.64
CA PRO A 235 -3.08 14.92 9.29
C PRO A 235 -4.54 14.83 9.72
N VAL A 236 -5.20 15.93 10.16
CA VAL A 236 -6.55 15.88 10.72
C VAL A 236 -7.57 15.28 9.75
N HIS A 237 -7.38 15.48 8.45
CA HIS A 237 -8.25 14.90 7.43
C HIS A 237 -8.16 13.36 7.34
N ILE A 238 -7.10 12.72 7.89
CA ILE A 238 -7.04 11.26 8.05
C ILE A 238 -8.16 10.75 8.97
N LEU A 239 -8.68 11.59 9.88
CA LEU A 239 -9.86 11.23 10.68
C LEU A 239 -11.14 11.10 9.84
N LEU A 240 -11.18 11.69 8.64
CA LEU A 240 -12.30 11.53 7.70
C LEU A 240 -12.36 10.13 7.07
N LEU A 241 -11.30 9.32 7.19
CA LEU A 241 -11.30 7.94 6.72
C LEU A 241 -12.39 7.09 7.41
N GLY A 242 -12.70 7.36 8.68
CA GLY A 242 -13.76 6.66 9.42
C GLY A 242 -15.14 6.89 8.81
N PRO A 243 -15.62 8.14 8.72
CA PRO A 243 -16.83 8.49 7.99
C PRO A 243 -16.83 7.97 6.54
N TYR A 244 -15.69 8.02 5.84
CA TYR A 244 -15.59 7.51 4.47
C TYR A 244 -15.79 5.99 4.39
N ALA A 245 -15.32 5.22 5.39
CA ALA A 245 -15.59 3.79 5.47
C ALA A 245 -17.09 3.48 5.54
N VAL A 246 -17.86 4.31 6.25
CA VAL A 246 -19.33 4.20 6.31
C VAL A 246 -19.95 4.47 4.94
N VAL A 247 -19.47 5.49 4.22
CA VAL A 247 -19.93 5.77 2.84
C VAL A 247 -19.66 4.58 1.93
N LEU A 248 -18.46 4.00 1.97
CA LEU A 248 -18.12 2.81 1.17
C LEU A 248 -19.02 1.61 1.52
N ALA A 249 -19.34 1.42 2.81
CA ALA A 249 -20.22 0.35 3.26
C ALA A 249 -21.66 0.54 2.76
N LEU A 250 -22.15 1.79 2.76
CA LEU A 250 -23.46 2.13 2.20
C LEU A 250 -23.50 1.91 0.69
N VAL A 251 -22.45 2.31 -0.04
CA VAL A 251 -22.34 2.05 -1.49
C VAL A 251 -22.37 0.55 -1.77
N TRP A 252 -21.61 -0.23 -1.01
CA TRP A 252 -21.63 -1.68 -1.13
C TRP A 252 -23.04 -2.27 -0.88
N LEU A 253 -23.72 -1.84 0.19
CA LEU A 253 -25.07 -2.30 0.51
C LEU A 253 -26.07 -1.94 -0.61
N LEU A 254 -25.98 -0.73 -1.16
CA LEU A 254 -26.82 -0.28 -2.26
C LEU A 254 -26.56 -1.11 -3.53
N GLU A 255 -25.29 -1.33 -3.89
CA GLU A 255 -24.94 -2.16 -5.04
C GLU A 255 -25.44 -3.60 -4.87
N ARG A 256 -25.24 -4.19 -3.68
CA ARG A 256 -25.74 -5.53 -3.36
C ARG A 256 -27.25 -5.62 -3.48
N THR A 257 -27.97 -4.64 -2.93
CA THR A 257 -29.44 -4.58 -3.01
C THR A 257 -29.92 -4.40 -4.44
N ALA A 258 -29.26 -3.54 -5.23
CA ALA A 258 -29.57 -3.34 -6.63
C ALA A 258 -29.35 -4.62 -7.44
N ARG A 259 -28.22 -5.31 -7.24
CA ARG A 259 -27.93 -6.60 -7.89
C ARG A 259 -28.96 -7.67 -7.51
N GLN A 260 -29.37 -7.74 -6.24
CA GLN A 260 -30.42 -8.67 -5.81
C GLN A 260 -31.78 -8.38 -6.46
N ARG A 261 -32.12 -7.11 -6.68
CA ARG A 261 -33.39 -6.71 -7.33
C ARG A 261 -33.35 -6.89 -8.85
N LEU A 262 -32.23 -6.57 -9.49
CA LEU A 262 -32.05 -6.68 -10.93
C LEU A 262 -31.73 -8.11 -11.38
N GLY A 263 -31.09 -8.90 -10.51
CA GLY A 263 -30.74 -10.32 -10.71
C GLY A 263 -31.79 -11.31 -10.22
N GLY A 264 -33.04 -10.87 -9.98
CA GLY A 264 -34.19 -11.76 -9.75
C GLY A 264 -34.76 -12.40 -11.02
N LEU A 265 -34.06 -12.30 -12.16
CA LEU A 265 -34.52 -12.75 -13.47
C LEU A 265 -33.44 -13.38 -14.38
N ASP A 266 -32.27 -13.76 -13.86
CA ASP A 266 -31.31 -14.55 -14.67
C ASP A 266 -30.67 -15.67 -13.86
N ASP A 267 -31.15 -16.88 -14.15
CA ASP A 267 -30.44 -18.15 -14.09
C ASP A 267 -29.16 -18.10 -14.97
N GLY A 268 -28.20 -17.27 -14.58
CA GLY A 268 -26.88 -17.17 -15.18
C GLY A 268 -25.85 -18.07 -14.51
N ALA A 269 -26.30 -19.04 -13.69
CA ALA A 269 -25.50 -20.20 -13.35
C ALA A 269 -25.29 -20.98 -14.65
N THR A 270 -24.20 -20.67 -15.35
CA THR A 270 -23.63 -21.56 -16.35
C THR A 270 -23.58 -22.96 -15.77
N ASP A 271 -24.47 -23.79 -16.29
CA ASP A 271 -24.54 -25.24 -16.24
C ASP A 271 -23.39 -25.91 -15.46
N GLU A 272 -23.79 -26.61 -14.40
CA GLU A 272 -23.34 -27.98 -14.19
C GLU A 272 -23.19 -28.71 -15.54
N ARG A 273 -21.95 -28.87 -16.00
CA ARG A 273 -21.59 -30.08 -16.74
C ARG A 273 -20.31 -30.67 -16.17
N ALA A 274 -20.54 -31.69 -15.35
CA ALA A 274 -19.59 -32.78 -15.22
C ALA A 274 -19.39 -33.45 -16.59
N ALA A 275 -18.14 -33.54 -17.03
CA ALA A 275 -17.56 -34.62 -17.82
C ALA A 275 -16.03 -34.58 -17.64
#